data_AF-A0A2G9PJV5-F1
#
_entry.id   AF-A0A2G9PJV5-F1
#
_cell.length_a   1.000
_cell.length_b   1.000
_cell.length_c   1.000
_cell.angle_alpha   90.00
_cell.angle_beta   90.00
_cell.angle_gamma   90.00
#
_symmetry.space_group_name_H-M   'P 1'
#
loop_
_entity.id
_entity.type
_entity.pdbx_description
1 polymer ?
#
loop_
_entity_poly.entity_id
_entity_poly.type
_entity_poly.pdbx_seq_one_letter_code
_entity_poly.pdbx_strand_id
1 'polypeptide(L)'
;MMRKKAQSMPLNSIIIAIIVVVVLVILILVFTGRIGIFSKEAGNCESQGGQCVANVDTCANLPGVVKTTATCTDTTKSTCCMPDLT
;
A
#
# COMPACT_ATOMS: atom_id res chain seq x y z
N MET A 1 0.29 -42.26 41.11
CA MET A 1 1.55 -41.98 40.38
C MET A 1 1.22 -41.32 39.05
N MET A 2 1.46 -40.02 38.93
CA MET A 2 1.15 -39.25 37.73
C MET A 2 2.33 -39.36 36.76
N ARG A 3 2.26 -40.29 35.79
CA ARG A 3 3.29 -40.42 34.76
C ARG A 3 3.21 -39.20 33.85
N LYS A 4 4.15 -38.26 34.03
CA LYS A 4 4.39 -37.19 33.06
C LYS A 4 4.78 -37.87 31.75
N LYS A 5 3.83 -37.97 30.81
CA LYS A 5 4.15 -38.22 29.40
C LYS A 5 4.95 -37.00 28.97
N ALA A 6 6.27 -37.12 28.96
CA ALA A 6 7.09 -36.22 28.18
C ALA A 6 6.50 -36.28 26.77
N GLN A 7 5.81 -35.21 26.37
CA GLN A 7 5.46 -34.99 24.98
C GLN A 7 6.79 -35.02 24.25
N SER A 8 7.11 -36.15 23.63
CA SER A 8 7.94 -36.13 22.45
C SER A 8 7.14 -35.31 21.44
N MET A 9 7.30 -33.98 21.47
CA MET A 9 6.78 -33.15 20.40
C MET A 9 7.38 -33.77 19.14
N PRO A 10 6.55 -34.41 18.29
CA PRO A 10 7.08 -35.22 17.21
C PRO A 10 7.91 -34.27 16.36
N LEU A 11 9.17 -34.64 16.08
CA LEU A 11 10.14 -33.79 15.39
C LEU A 11 9.56 -33.20 14.08
N ASN A 12 8.64 -33.94 13.44
CA ASN A 12 7.81 -33.51 12.33
C ASN A 12 7.04 -32.20 12.60
N SER A 13 6.45 -32.03 13.78
CA SER A 13 5.72 -30.81 14.17
C SER A 13 6.65 -29.60 14.24
N ILE A 14 7.90 -29.77 14.67
CA ILE A 14 8.87 -28.69 14.74
C ILE A 14 9.27 -28.26 13.33
N ILE A 15 9.49 -29.22 12.43
CA ILE A 15 9.80 -28.95 11.02
C ILE A 15 8.66 -28.17 10.36
N ILE A 16 7.41 -28.63 10.55
CA ILE A 16 6.24 -27.95 9.97
C ILE A 16 6.11 -26.53 10.52
N ALA A 17 6.31 -26.32 11.83
CA ALA A 17 6.26 -25.00 12.43
C ALA A 17 7.29 -24.03 11.80
N ILE A 18 8.52 -24.50 11.56
CA ILE A 18 9.56 -23.68 10.92
C ILE A 18 9.16 -23.34 9.47
N ILE A 19 8.66 -24.31 8.70
CA ILE A 19 8.21 -24.07 7.31
C ILE A 19 7.11 -23.00 7.28
N VAL A 20 6.11 -23.10 8.17
CA VAL A 20 5.01 -22.13 8.25
C VAL A 20 5.53 -20.74 8.59
N VAL A 21 6.46 -20.63 9.54
CA VAL A 21 7.07 -19.33 9.91
C VAL A 21 7.82 -18.73 8.72
N VAL A 22 8.62 -19.52 7.99
CA VAL A 22 9.34 -19.04 6.81
C VAL A 22 8.38 -18.53 5.73
N VAL A 23 7.33 -19.30 5.42
CA VAL A 23 6.31 -18.89 4.44
C VAL A 23 5.62 -17.61 4.87
N LEU A 24 5.24 -17.49 6.15
CA LEU A 24 4.60 -16.29 6.68
C LEU A 24 5.50 -15.05 6.55
N VAL A 25 6.79 -15.17 6.86
CA VAL A 25 7.76 -14.07 6.68
C VAL A 25 7.86 -13.66 5.21
N ILE A 26 7.95 -14.62 4.28
CA ILE A 26 8.01 -14.32 2.85
C ILE A 26 6.75 -13.58 2.39
N LEU A 27 5.56 -14.04 2.81
CA LEU A 27 4.30 -13.38 2.50
C LEU A 27 4.27 -11.94 3.03
N ILE A 28 4.70 -11.71 4.27
CA ILE A 28 4.78 -10.37 4.85
C ILE A 28 5.72 -9.48 4.04
N LEU A 29 6.90 -9.96 3.64
CA LEU A 29 7.85 -9.16 2.87
C LEU A 29 7.29 -8.77 1.49
N VAL A 30 6.66 -9.73 0.78
CA VAL A 30 6.05 -9.47 -0.53
C VAL A 30 4.86 -8.53 -0.39
N PHE A 31 3.96 -8.78 0.56
CA PHE A 31 2.79 -7.94 0.78
C PHE A 31 3.19 -6.53 1.23
N THR A 32 4.15 -6.39 2.14
CA THR A 32 4.64 -5.08 2.60
C THR A 32 5.29 -4.30 1.46
N GLY A 33 6.12 -4.95 0.64
CA GLY A 33 6.74 -4.30 -0.52
C GLY A 33 5.72 -3.83 -1.56
N ARG A 34 4.72 -4.65 -1.86
CA ARG A 34 3.66 -4.31 -2.83
C ARG A 34 2.68 -3.26 -2.30
N ILE A 35 2.31 -3.32 -1.01
CA ILE A 35 1.43 -2.33 -0.37
C ILE A 35 2.06 -0.95 -0.37
N GLY A 36 3.37 -0.83 -0.10
CA GLY A 36 4.07 0.46 -0.15
C GLY A 36 4.01 1.13 -1.53
N ILE A 37 4.12 0.34 -2.60
CA ILE A 37 3.97 0.84 -3.98
C ILE A 37 2.50 1.17 -4.25
N PHE A 38 1.58 0.28 -3.90
CA PHE A 38 0.14 0.48 -4.11
C PHE A 38 -0.39 1.75 -3.42
N SER A 39 0.02 2.04 -2.19
CA SER A 39 -0.38 3.25 -1.48
C SER A 39 0.14 4.53 -2.14
N LYS A 40 1.35 4.48 -2.72
CA LYS A 40 1.89 5.62 -3.49
C LYS A 40 1.14 5.83 -4.79
N GLU A 41 0.88 4.77 -5.53
CA GLU A 41 0.14 4.83 -6.80
C GLU A 41 -1.32 5.22 -6.59
N ALA A 42 -1.99 4.68 -5.58
CA ALA A 42 -3.39 5.00 -5.25
C ALA A 42 -3.57 6.46 -4.77
N GLY A 43 -2.56 7.01 -4.10
CA GLY A 43 -2.53 8.42 -3.70
C GLY A 43 -2.16 9.38 -4.83
N ASN A 44 -1.66 8.87 -5.96
CA ASN A 44 -1.21 9.70 -7.06
C ASN A 44 -2.41 10.35 -7.77
N CYS A 45 -2.31 11.64 -8.09
CA CYS A 45 -3.38 12.39 -8.74
C CYS A 45 -3.78 11.79 -10.11
N GLU A 46 -2.79 11.39 -10.90
CA GLU A 46 -2.98 10.84 -12.25
C GLU A 46 -3.68 9.48 -12.23
N SER A 47 -3.36 8.64 -11.24
CA SER A 47 -4.00 7.34 -11.02
C SER A 47 -5.48 7.45 -10.65
N GLN A 48 -5.89 8.60 -10.10
CA GLN A 48 -7.28 8.88 -9.76
C GLN A 48 -8.03 9.63 -10.90
N GLY A 49 -7.40 9.79 -12.07
CA GLY A 49 -7.99 10.47 -13.23
C GLY A 49 -7.89 12.00 -13.18
N GLY A 50 -7.09 12.55 -12.27
CA GLY A 50 -6.79 13.98 -12.19
C GLY A 50 -5.52 14.36 -12.95
N GLN A 51 -5.28 15.67 -13.07
CA GLN A 51 -4.05 16.24 -13.60
C GLN A 51 -3.30 17.02 -12.53
N CYS A 52 -1.99 16.80 -12.44
CA CYS A 52 -1.11 17.59 -11.59
C CYS A 52 -0.78 18.93 -12.27
N VAL A 53 -1.00 20.03 -11.55
CA VAL A 53 -0.69 21.39 -12.02
C VAL A 53 0.17 22.15 -11.02
N ALA A 54 0.93 23.13 -11.52
CA ALA A 54 1.83 23.95 -10.72
C ALA A 54 1.09 24.96 -9.84
N ASN A 55 -0.05 25.50 -10.29
CA ASN A 55 -0.82 26.50 -9.56
C ASN A 55 -2.30 26.11 -9.48
N VAL A 56 -2.94 26.45 -8.36
CA VAL A 56 -4.39 26.35 -8.17
C VAL A 56 -5.18 27.16 -9.21
N ASP A 57 -4.61 28.28 -9.70
CA ASP A 57 -5.25 29.12 -10.72
C ASP A 57 -5.36 28.42 -12.07
N THR A 58 -4.44 27.49 -12.38
CA THR A 58 -4.54 26.67 -13.60
C THR A 58 -5.68 25.67 -13.48
N CYS A 59 -5.99 25.23 -12.26
CA CYS A 59 -7.15 24.40 -11.95
C CYS A 59 -8.47 25.17 -12.10
N ALA A 60 -8.49 26.42 -11.66
CA ALA A 60 -9.70 27.27 -11.68
C ALA A 60 -10.20 27.57 -13.10
N ASN A 61 -9.35 27.41 -14.12
CA ASN A 61 -9.73 27.57 -15.54
C ASN A 61 -10.24 26.27 -16.17
N LEU A 62 -10.25 25.15 -15.44
CA LEU A 62 -10.86 23.89 -15.86
C LEU A 62 -12.15 23.62 -15.06
N PRO A 63 -13.15 22.93 -15.65
CA PRO A 63 -14.28 22.41 -14.90
C PRO A 63 -13.80 21.25 -14.00
N GLY A 64 -13.29 21.59 -12.81
CA GLY A 64 -12.71 20.61 -11.91
C GLY A 64 -12.53 21.09 -10.48
N VAL A 65 -12.35 20.12 -9.57
CA VAL A 65 -12.16 20.35 -8.13
C VAL A 65 -10.71 20.10 -7.75
N VAL A 66 -10.17 20.98 -6.90
CA VAL A 66 -8.84 20.82 -6.31
C VAL A 66 -8.89 19.79 -5.19
N LYS A 67 -8.08 18.72 -5.29
CA LYS A 67 -7.85 17.78 -4.19
C LYS A 67 -6.47 17.97 -3.59
N THR A 68 -6.42 18.41 -2.35
CA THR A 68 -5.18 18.56 -1.56
C THR A 68 -4.68 17.24 -0.95
N THR A 69 -5.47 16.16 -1.05
CA THR A 69 -5.14 14.84 -0.49
C THR A 69 -4.41 13.93 -1.47
N ALA A 70 -4.35 14.29 -2.75
CA ALA A 70 -3.65 13.52 -3.77
C ALA A 70 -2.23 14.07 -3.94
N THR A 71 -1.24 13.19 -4.00
CA THR A 71 0.16 13.57 -4.20
C THR A 71 0.48 13.64 -5.68
N CYS A 72 1.28 14.64 -6.05
CA CYS A 72 1.89 14.74 -7.35
C CYS A 72 3.35 14.31 -7.24
N THR A 73 3.81 13.48 -8.17
CA THR A 73 5.17 12.94 -8.17
C THR A 73 6.20 13.96 -8.69
N ASP A 74 5.72 15.02 -9.35
CA ASP A 74 6.53 16.12 -9.86
C ASP A 74 6.79 17.17 -8.77
N THR A 75 8.06 17.50 -8.52
CA THR A 75 8.48 18.58 -7.60
C THR A 75 8.05 19.98 -8.02
N THR A 76 7.53 20.15 -9.23
CA THR A 76 7.06 21.42 -9.80
C THR A 76 5.55 21.57 -9.79
N LYS A 77 4.79 20.52 -9.41
CA LYS A 77 3.32 20.53 -9.42
C LYS A 77 2.80 20.11 -8.05
N SER A 78 2.19 21.04 -7.34
CA SER A 78 1.76 20.83 -5.95
C SER A 78 0.27 20.58 -5.80
N THR A 79 -0.51 20.74 -6.89
CA THR A 79 -1.97 20.75 -6.83
C THR A 79 -2.55 19.68 -7.77
N CYS A 80 -3.44 18.83 -7.24
CA CYS A 80 -4.19 17.88 -8.04
C CYS A 80 -5.55 18.45 -8.46
N CYS A 81 -5.80 18.45 -9.77
CA CYS A 81 -7.06 18.87 -10.39
C CYS A 81 -7.83 17.66 -10.90
N MET A 82 -8.98 17.37 -10.31
CA MET A 82 -9.87 16.36 -10.87
C MET A 82 -10.93 17.03 -11.76
N PRO A 83 -11.17 16.51 -12.97
CA PRO A 83 -12.33 16.94 -13.73
C PRO A 83 -13.60 16.57 -12.96
N ASP A 84 -14.52 17.51 -12.83
CA ASP A 84 -15.83 17.26 -12.22
C ASP A 84 -16.65 16.47 -13.26
N LEU A 85 -16.88 15.17 -13.03
CA LEU A 85 -17.79 14.37 -13.84
C LEU A 85 -19.23 14.71 -13.43
N THR A 86 -19.71 15.87 -13.87
CA THR A 86 -21.16 16.14 -14.01
C THR A 86 -21.63 15.75 -15.40
#